data_AF-A0AAC8Q254-F1
#
_entry.id   AF-A0AAC8Q254-F1
#
_cell.length_a   1.000
_cell.length_b   1.000
_cell.length_c   1.000
_cell.angle_alpha   90.00
_cell.angle_beta   90.00
_cell.angle_gamma   90.00
#
_symmetry.space_group_name_H-M   'P 1'
#
loop_
_entity.id
_entity.type
_entity.pdbx_description
1 polymer ?
#
loop_
_entity_poly.entity_id
_entity_poly.type
_entity_poly.pdbx_seq_one_letter_code
_entity_poly.pdbx_strand_id
1 'polypeptide(L)'
;MAVVLAGAGAASAHEFTCDKRVQVKGEGQGTPGVAPRVTKFPATLRFHYKLRNVHPKGESVADLVEDPLLARYGFGTPFPTPMAVGVGDSRDATFELKLDTPEACQALAASDGRVDDSFDSALRVKWALGETQCAARVTCCEPFVDCELTCPPDDPGCVETPSPVAPGPSRNAGFFKVHEQALQQCLAGGGLDLGVARVESLEQALGLLWASPGLDRNGGVRTETDARRFELAREALVSTCNERLFGASEKRGRALDEALRTLRGASEEGALERLVRELGRHNDAGLGKPLPGGFDAGRATPAHAAGIATDPLEPGRP
;
A
#
# COMPACT_ATOMS: atom_id res chain seq x y z
N MET A 1 -38.59 0.37 36.74
CA MET A 1 -37.30 -0.21 36.32
C MET A 1 -37.42 -0.58 34.85
N ALA A 2 -36.82 0.21 33.97
CA ALA A 2 -36.76 -0.09 32.53
C ALA A 2 -35.41 -0.74 32.26
N VAL A 3 -35.42 -2.00 31.82
CA VAL A 3 -34.22 -2.70 31.36
C VAL A 3 -33.93 -2.19 29.96
N VAL A 4 -32.91 -1.33 29.84
CA VAL A 4 -32.32 -0.98 28.55
C VAL A 4 -31.47 -2.18 28.14
N LEU A 5 -32.03 -3.05 27.30
CA LEU A 5 -31.25 -4.01 26.53
C LEU A 5 -30.40 -3.21 25.54
N ALA A 6 -29.21 -2.79 25.97
CA ALA A 6 -28.18 -2.31 25.07
C ALA A 6 -27.81 -3.47 24.15
N GLY A 7 -28.38 -3.50 22.96
CA GLY A 7 -27.89 -4.33 21.88
C GLY A 7 -26.48 -3.87 21.56
N ALA A 8 -25.49 -4.64 22.01
CA ALA A 8 -24.16 -4.58 21.44
C ALA A 8 -24.33 -4.89 19.95
N GLY A 9 -24.26 -3.85 19.11
CA GLY A 9 -24.18 -4.03 17.67
C GLY A 9 -22.99 -4.93 17.42
N ALA A 10 -23.23 -6.12 16.88
CA ALA A 10 -22.16 -7.00 16.45
C ALA A 10 -21.29 -6.17 15.50
N ALA A 11 -20.06 -5.87 15.94
CA ALA A 11 -19.06 -5.26 15.07
C ALA A 11 -18.98 -6.15 13.83
N SER A 12 -19.49 -5.61 12.72
CA SER A 12 -19.62 -6.38 11.50
C SER A 12 -18.20 -6.69 11.06
N ALA A 13 -17.88 -7.98 11.08
CA ALA A 13 -16.51 -8.40 11.03
C ALA A 13 -16.12 -8.51 9.55
N HIS A 14 -15.22 -7.61 9.13
CA HIS A 14 -14.89 -7.34 7.74
C HIS A 14 -13.40 -7.55 7.51
N GLU A 15 -13.05 -8.36 6.51
CA GLU A 15 -11.67 -8.62 6.12
C GLU A 15 -11.58 -9.10 4.66
N PHE A 16 -10.71 -8.44 3.89
CA PHE A 16 -10.49 -8.75 2.49
C PHE A 16 -9.02 -9.06 2.18
N THR A 17 -8.81 -9.99 1.24
CA THR A 17 -7.56 -10.08 0.47
C THR A 17 -7.86 -9.75 -0.98
N CYS A 18 -6.89 -9.17 -1.70
CA CYS A 18 -7.03 -8.92 -3.13
C CYS A 18 -5.84 -9.45 -3.93
N ASP A 19 -6.13 -9.86 -5.17
CA ASP A 19 -5.16 -10.29 -6.18
C ASP A 19 -5.39 -9.43 -7.42
N LYS A 20 -4.29 -9.01 -8.03
CA LYS A 20 -4.29 -8.23 -9.25
C LYS A 20 -3.27 -8.79 -10.22
N ARG A 21 -3.69 -9.01 -11.46
CA ARG A 21 -2.83 -9.49 -12.55
C ARG A 21 -3.05 -8.65 -13.79
N VAL A 22 -2.05 -8.62 -14.66
CA VAL A 22 -2.11 -7.90 -15.92
C VAL A 22 -1.57 -8.78 -17.04
N GLN A 23 -2.20 -8.67 -18.20
CA GLN A 23 -1.84 -9.41 -19.42
C GLN A 23 -1.81 -8.43 -20.59
N VAL A 24 -0.86 -8.61 -21.51
CA VAL A 24 -0.86 -7.90 -22.80
C VAL A 24 -1.62 -8.77 -23.79
N LYS A 25 -2.74 -8.27 -24.32
CA LYS A 25 -3.59 -9.04 -25.23
C LYS A 25 -2.83 -9.41 -26.50
N GLY A 26 -2.79 -10.70 -26.82
CA GLY A 26 -2.09 -11.21 -28.02
C GLY A 26 -0.64 -11.62 -27.78
N GLU A 27 -0.08 -11.28 -26.62
CA GLU A 27 1.10 -11.94 -26.07
C GLU A 27 0.60 -13.04 -25.13
N GLY A 28 1.27 -14.20 -25.09
CA GLY A 28 0.81 -15.35 -24.30
C GLY A 28 0.61 -15.02 -22.81
N GLN A 29 0.04 -15.94 -22.03
CA GLN A 29 0.05 -15.81 -20.57
C GLN A 29 1.50 -15.67 -20.12
N GLY A 30 1.87 -14.46 -19.67
CA GLY A 30 3.22 -14.18 -19.18
C GLY A 30 3.63 -15.17 -18.08
N THR A 31 4.94 -15.30 -17.85
CA THR A 31 5.44 -16.16 -16.79
C THR A 31 4.90 -15.69 -15.43
N PRO A 32 4.33 -16.58 -14.60
CA PRO A 32 3.88 -16.23 -13.26
C PRO A 32 5.01 -15.55 -12.46
N GLY A 33 4.72 -14.39 -11.87
CA GLY A 33 5.71 -13.61 -11.12
C GLY A 33 6.61 -12.70 -11.96
N VAL A 34 6.48 -12.72 -13.30
CA VAL A 34 7.17 -11.78 -14.20
C VAL A 34 6.19 -10.71 -14.66
N ALA A 35 6.56 -9.45 -14.48
CA ALA A 35 5.80 -8.31 -15.00
C ALA A 35 5.73 -8.39 -16.53
N PRO A 36 4.54 -8.31 -17.15
CA PRO A 36 4.45 -8.28 -18.60
C PRO A 36 5.15 -7.04 -19.17
N ARG A 37 5.78 -7.24 -20.33
CA ARG A 37 6.47 -6.22 -21.11
C ARG A 37 5.60 -5.81 -22.29
N VAL A 38 5.39 -4.51 -22.50
CA VAL A 38 4.71 -3.99 -23.69
C VAL A 38 5.78 -3.69 -24.72
N THR A 39 5.87 -4.55 -25.75
CA THR A 39 6.92 -4.44 -26.78
C THR A 39 6.37 -4.01 -28.16
N LYS A 40 5.04 -4.00 -28.32
CA LYS A 40 4.36 -3.71 -29.57
C LYS A 40 3.17 -2.79 -29.33
N PHE A 41 2.99 -1.83 -30.24
CA PHE A 41 1.89 -0.87 -30.21
C PHE A 41 1.09 -0.92 -31.53
N PRO A 42 -0.24 -0.71 -31.49
CA PRO A 42 -1.06 -0.48 -30.30
C PRO A 42 -1.16 -1.74 -29.41
N ALA A 43 -1.14 -1.55 -28.09
CA ALA A 43 -1.25 -2.60 -27.09
C ALA A 43 -2.57 -2.51 -26.34
N THR A 44 -3.07 -3.65 -25.85
CA THR A 44 -4.19 -3.66 -24.90
C THR A 44 -3.77 -4.41 -23.65
N LEU A 45 -3.70 -3.70 -22.53
CA LEU A 45 -3.47 -4.27 -21.21
C LEU A 45 -4.81 -4.69 -20.61
N ARG A 46 -4.94 -5.97 -20.25
CA ARG A 46 -6.09 -6.48 -19.51
C ARG A 46 -5.70 -6.74 -18.06
N PHE A 47 -6.23 -5.90 -17.17
CA PHE A 47 -6.11 -6.08 -15.73
C PHE A 47 -7.23 -6.99 -15.23
N HIS A 48 -6.86 -7.97 -14.42
CA HIS A 48 -7.75 -8.88 -13.71
C HIS A 48 -7.64 -8.61 -12.22
N TYR A 49 -8.78 -8.45 -11.57
CA TYR A 49 -8.88 -8.20 -10.14
C TYR A 49 -9.69 -9.31 -9.50
N LYS A 50 -9.26 -9.77 -8.33
CA LYS A 50 -10.02 -10.69 -7.50
C LYS A 50 -10.01 -10.19 -6.07
N LEU A 51 -11.19 -9.94 -5.52
CA LEU A 51 -11.39 -9.60 -4.12
C LEU A 51 -11.99 -10.80 -3.40
N ARG A 52 -11.40 -11.24 -2.30
CA ARG A 52 -11.86 -12.39 -1.51
C ARG A 52 -12.19 -11.95 -0.10
N ASN A 53 -13.35 -12.37 0.41
CA ASN A 53 -13.63 -12.29 1.84
C ASN A 53 -12.82 -13.39 2.56
N VAL A 54 -11.97 -12.99 3.49
CA VAL A 54 -11.18 -13.90 4.32
C VAL A 54 -11.66 -13.95 5.77
N HIS A 55 -12.66 -13.14 6.11
CA HIS A 55 -13.26 -13.16 7.43
C HIS A 55 -13.96 -14.52 7.67
N PRO A 56 -13.66 -15.24 8.77
CA PRO A 56 -14.05 -16.65 8.93
C PRO A 56 -15.54 -16.88 9.16
N LYS A 57 -16.29 -15.86 9.61
CA LYS A 57 -17.66 -16.04 10.15
C LYS A 57 -18.69 -15.03 9.65
N GLY A 58 -18.26 -14.01 8.92
CA GLY A 58 -19.05 -12.82 8.65
C GLY A 58 -18.79 -12.26 7.25
N GLU A 59 -19.80 -11.59 6.72
CA GLU A 59 -19.72 -10.88 5.46
C GLU A 59 -18.79 -9.67 5.57
N SER A 60 -17.97 -9.47 4.53
CA SER A 60 -17.10 -8.31 4.41
C SER A 60 -17.74 -7.29 3.47
N VAL A 61 -17.78 -6.01 3.87
CA VAL A 61 -18.34 -4.92 3.07
C VAL A 61 -17.21 -3.96 2.69
N ALA A 62 -16.93 -3.82 1.41
CA ALA A 62 -15.96 -2.87 0.88
C ALA A 62 -16.66 -1.52 0.66
N ASP A 63 -16.18 -0.48 1.35
CA ASP A 63 -16.71 0.88 1.30
C ASP A 63 -16.04 1.70 0.19
N LEU A 64 -14.81 1.34 -0.18
CA LEU A 64 -14.06 1.98 -1.26
C LEU A 64 -13.25 0.93 -2.02
N VAL A 65 -13.28 1.01 -3.35
CA VAL A 65 -12.41 0.25 -4.24
C VAL A 65 -11.92 1.19 -5.33
N GLU A 66 -10.62 1.44 -5.39
CA GLU A 66 -10.02 2.39 -6.34
C GLU A 66 -8.65 1.92 -6.84
N ASP A 67 -8.28 2.38 -8.04
CA ASP A 67 -6.93 2.33 -8.57
C ASP A 67 -6.56 3.74 -9.06
N PRO A 68 -5.89 4.56 -8.23
CA PRO A 68 -5.65 5.96 -8.56
C PRO A 68 -4.85 6.16 -9.84
N LEU A 69 -3.93 5.23 -10.16
CA LEU A 69 -3.12 5.30 -11.37
C LEU A 69 -3.99 5.11 -12.62
N LEU A 70 -4.91 4.15 -12.60
CA LEU A 70 -5.75 3.84 -13.76
C LEU A 70 -7.01 4.72 -13.83
N ALA A 71 -7.43 5.34 -12.73
CA ALA A 71 -8.65 6.16 -12.66
C ALA A 71 -8.71 7.25 -13.75
N ARG A 72 -7.58 7.90 -13.98
CA ARG A 72 -7.41 8.93 -15.03
C ARG A 72 -7.45 8.40 -16.48
N TYR A 73 -7.39 7.08 -16.66
CA TYR A 73 -7.53 6.41 -17.97
C TYR A 73 -8.90 5.74 -18.13
N GLY A 74 -9.90 6.21 -17.39
CA GLY A 74 -11.26 5.69 -17.47
C GLY A 74 -11.49 4.41 -16.66
N PHE A 75 -10.56 4.06 -15.76
CA PHE A 75 -10.86 3.06 -14.75
C PHE A 75 -11.92 3.63 -13.80
N GLY A 76 -13.15 3.16 -13.95
CA GLY A 76 -14.20 3.39 -12.97
C GLY A 76 -13.93 2.60 -11.69
N THR A 77 -14.97 2.46 -10.86
CA THR A 77 -14.93 1.53 -9.74
C THR A 77 -15.13 0.11 -10.30
N PRO A 78 -14.08 -0.76 -10.35
CA PRO A 78 -14.17 -2.09 -10.97
C PRO A 78 -15.17 -2.98 -10.23
N PHE A 79 -15.45 -2.63 -8.97
CA PHE A 79 -16.50 -3.16 -8.15
C PHE A 79 -17.41 -1.99 -7.74
N PRO A 80 -18.74 -2.11 -7.82
CA PRO A 80 -19.64 -1.11 -7.24
C PRO A 80 -19.34 -0.98 -5.75
N THR A 81 -19.45 0.21 -5.17
CA THR A 81 -19.30 0.42 -3.72
C THR A 81 -20.54 1.13 -3.15
N PRO A 82 -21.00 0.77 -1.94
CA PRO A 82 -20.49 -0.32 -1.10
C PRO A 82 -20.78 -1.71 -1.70
N MET A 83 -19.89 -2.68 -1.50
CA MET A 83 -20.06 -4.06 -1.98
C MET A 83 -19.82 -5.08 -0.88
N ALA A 84 -20.80 -5.96 -0.72
CA ALA A 84 -20.76 -7.06 0.22
C ALA A 84 -20.28 -8.37 -0.44
N VAL A 85 -19.42 -9.12 0.28
CA VAL A 85 -18.90 -10.42 -0.15
C VAL A 85 -19.06 -11.42 0.98
N GLY A 86 -19.84 -12.49 0.71
CA GLY A 86 -20.13 -13.55 1.68
C GLY A 86 -18.90 -14.30 2.16
N VAL A 87 -19.04 -15.07 3.24
CA VAL A 87 -17.93 -15.85 3.84
C VAL A 87 -17.38 -16.84 2.83
N GLY A 88 -16.07 -16.79 2.58
CA GLY A 88 -15.37 -17.67 1.64
C GLY A 88 -15.55 -17.32 0.15
N ASP A 89 -16.43 -16.36 -0.17
CA ASP A 89 -16.70 -15.93 -1.53
C ASP A 89 -15.62 -15.00 -2.09
N SER A 90 -15.64 -14.84 -3.42
CA SER A 90 -14.86 -13.84 -4.13
C SER A 90 -15.69 -13.06 -5.14
N ARG A 91 -15.16 -11.92 -5.56
CA ARG A 91 -15.63 -11.11 -6.68
C ARG A 91 -14.48 -10.87 -7.63
N ASP A 92 -14.76 -11.00 -8.91
CA ASP A 92 -13.78 -10.84 -9.98
C ASP A 92 -14.20 -9.66 -10.87
N ALA A 93 -13.24 -8.88 -11.33
CA ALA A 93 -13.46 -7.78 -12.26
C ALA A 93 -12.34 -7.69 -13.28
N THR A 94 -12.61 -7.02 -14.40
CA THR A 94 -11.60 -6.79 -15.44
C THR A 94 -11.65 -5.36 -15.95
N PHE A 95 -10.49 -4.83 -16.34
CA PHE A 95 -10.37 -3.54 -17.00
C PHE A 95 -9.40 -3.66 -18.16
N GLU A 96 -9.75 -3.05 -19.29
CA GLU A 96 -8.88 -2.98 -20.46
C GLU A 96 -8.39 -1.55 -20.66
N LEU A 97 -7.08 -1.38 -20.72
CA LEU A 97 -6.42 -0.15 -21.09
C LEU A 97 -5.80 -0.30 -22.47
N LYS A 98 -6.18 0.58 -23.40
CA LYS A 98 -5.53 0.67 -24.71
C LYS A 98 -4.38 1.67 -24.63
N LEU A 99 -3.22 1.25 -25.11
CA LEU A 99 -2.03 2.08 -25.26
C LEU A 99 -1.73 2.16 -26.74
N ASP A 100 -2.00 3.31 -27.36
CA ASP A 100 -1.85 3.47 -28.81
C ASP A 100 -0.39 3.68 -29.23
N THR A 101 0.44 4.23 -28.34
CA THR A 101 1.84 4.58 -28.64
C THR A 101 2.79 4.24 -27.47
N PRO A 102 4.10 4.09 -27.75
CA PRO A 102 5.13 3.94 -26.71
C PRO A 102 5.10 5.07 -25.68
N GLU A 103 4.91 6.31 -26.13
CA GLU A 103 4.88 7.49 -25.27
C GLU A 103 3.68 7.45 -24.31
N ALA A 104 2.54 6.88 -24.72
CA ALA A 104 1.40 6.68 -23.82
C ALA A 104 1.72 5.67 -22.70
N CYS A 105 2.52 4.64 -23.00
CA CYS A 105 3.00 3.69 -22.00
C CYS A 105 4.02 4.35 -21.07
N GLN A 106 5.01 5.07 -21.61
CA GLN A 106 6.01 5.79 -20.81
C GLN A 106 5.39 6.87 -19.93
N ALA A 107 4.37 7.59 -20.43
CA ALA A 107 3.63 8.55 -19.62
C ALA A 107 2.92 7.86 -18.44
N LEU A 108 2.43 6.63 -18.63
CA LEU A 108 1.84 5.83 -17.57
C LEU A 108 2.91 5.33 -16.57
N ALA A 109 4.08 4.91 -17.07
CA ALA A 109 5.28 4.57 -16.28
C ALA A 109 5.70 5.73 -15.35
N ALA A 110 6.04 6.87 -15.94
CA ALA A 110 6.47 8.08 -15.22
C ALA A 110 5.46 8.57 -14.17
N SER A 111 4.20 8.21 -14.31
CA SER A 111 3.14 8.64 -13.42
C SER A 111 2.94 7.79 -12.18
N ASP A 112 3.50 6.58 -12.13
CA ASP A 112 3.59 5.83 -10.86
C ASP A 112 4.63 6.47 -9.90
N GLY A 113 5.39 7.41 -10.45
CA GLY A 113 6.34 8.25 -9.77
C GLY A 113 7.74 7.67 -9.72
N ARG A 114 8.06 6.60 -10.44
CA ARG A 114 9.43 6.12 -10.60
C ARG A 114 10.07 6.66 -11.86
N VAL A 115 11.40 6.79 -11.80
CA VAL A 115 12.23 7.05 -12.98
C VAL A 115 12.65 5.69 -13.52
N ASP A 116 11.69 4.91 -13.99
CA ASP A 116 11.93 3.65 -14.69
C ASP A 116 10.93 3.47 -15.83
N ASP A 117 11.18 2.49 -16.69
CA ASP A 117 10.31 2.14 -17.81
C ASP A 117 9.13 1.26 -17.36
N SER A 118 8.72 1.32 -16.09
CA SER A 118 7.65 0.50 -15.56
C SER A 118 6.63 1.33 -14.80
N PHE A 119 5.44 0.77 -14.61
CA PHE A 119 4.52 1.26 -13.60
C PHE A 119 4.02 0.13 -12.73
N ASP A 120 3.82 0.43 -11.45
CA ASP A 120 3.02 -0.38 -10.53
C ASP A 120 1.63 0.21 -10.36
N SER A 121 0.63 -0.55 -10.80
CA SER A 121 -0.77 -0.16 -10.67
C SER A 121 -1.37 -0.89 -9.46
N ALA A 122 -1.72 -0.15 -8.41
CA ALA A 122 -2.22 -0.69 -7.15
C ALA A 122 -3.74 -0.49 -7.00
N LEU A 123 -4.46 -1.59 -6.78
CA LEU A 123 -5.85 -1.59 -6.33
C LEU A 123 -5.87 -1.44 -4.81
N ARG A 124 -6.61 -0.44 -4.32
CA ARG A 124 -6.89 -0.22 -2.89
C ARG A 124 -8.33 -0.59 -2.57
N VAL A 125 -8.52 -1.36 -1.51
CA VAL A 125 -9.85 -1.70 -0.97
C VAL A 125 -9.92 -1.31 0.49
N LYS A 126 -10.92 -0.49 0.86
CA LYS A 126 -11.18 -0.09 2.25
C LYS A 126 -12.53 -0.60 2.73
N TRP A 127 -12.61 -0.80 4.03
CA TRP A 127 -13.82 -1.07 4.80
C TRP A 127 -13.75 -0.34 6.14
N ALA A 128 -14.83 -0.38 6.92
CA ALA A 128 -14.99 0.36 8.17
C ALA A 128 -13.79 0.32 9.14
N LEU A 129 -13.06 -0.80 9.21
CA LEU A 129 -11.98 -1.06 10.17
C LEU A 129 -10.68 -1.55 9.51
N GLY A 130 -10.49 -1.30 8.21
CA GLY A 130 -9.26 -1.75 7.57
C GLY A 130 -9.14 -1.45 6.09
N GLU A 131 -7.97 -1.81 5.55
CA GLU A 131 -7.69 -1.73 4.13
C GLU A 131 -6.73 -2.83 3.67
N THR A 132 -6.90 -3.26 2.42
CA THR A 132 -5.99 -4.17 1.72
C THR A 132 -5.61 -3.58 0.37
N GLN A 133 -4.44 -4.00 -0.14
CA GLN A 133 -3.94 -3.53 -1.43
C GLN A 133 -3.23 -4.66 -2.19
N CYS A 134 -3.35 -4.60 -3.51
CA CYS A 134 -2.68 -5.53 -4.43
C CYS A 134 -2.25 -4.76 -5.67
N ALA A 135 -1.04 -5.04 -6.16
CA ALA A 135 -0.44 -4.33 -7.26
C ALA A 135 -0.08 -5.29 -8.40
N ALA A 136 -0.04 -4.75 -9.61
CA ALA A 136 0.53 -5.42 -10.76
C ALA A 136 1.48 -4.46 -11.47
N ARG A 137 2.67 -4.95 -11.80
CA ARG A 137 3.69 -4.22 -12.56
C ARG A 137 3.53 -4.45 -14.06
N VAL A 138 3.79 -3.42 -14.85
CA VAL A 138 3.96 -3.50 -16.30
C VAL A 138 5.22 -2.75 -16.68
N THR A 139 5.98 -3.27 -17.64
CA THR A 139 7.15 -2.58 -18.19
C THR A 139 6.86 -2.13 -19.63
N CYS A 140 7.09 -0.85 -19.92
CA CYS A 140 6.93 -0.21 -21.20
C CYS A 140 8.25 -0.25 -21.96
N CYS A 141 8.37 -1.10 -22.97
CA CYS A 141 9.56 -1.13 -23.82
C CYS A 141 9.36 -0.25 -25.04
N GLU A 142 10.36 0.56 -25.39
CA GLU A 142 10.36 1.17 -26.71
C GLU A 142 10.56 0.08 -27.78
N PRO A 143 9.92 0.20 -28.96
CA PRO A 143 9.97 -0.82 -30.00
C PRO A 143 11.37 -1.09 -30.61
N PHE A 144 12.42 -0.42 -30.12
CA PHE A 144 13.81 -0.55 -30.60
C PHE A 144 14.87 -0.59 -29.51
N VAL A 145 14.48 -0.54 -28.22
CA VAL A 145 15.41 -0.60 -27.09
C VAL A 145 15.01 -1.82 -26.26
N ASP A 146 15.91 -2.80 -26.15
CA ASP A 146 15.72 -3.90 -25.23
C ASP A 146 15.63 -3.32 -23.80
N CYS A 147 14.57 -3.69 -23.08
CA CYS A 147 14.31 -3.33 -21.68
C CYS A 147 15.38 -3.84 -20.67
N GLU A 148 16.55 -4.22 -21.15
CA GLU A 148 17.70 -4.72 -20.39
C GLU A 148 18.86 -3.72 -20.31
N LEU A 149 18.71 -2.49 -20.81
CA LEU A 149 19.64 -1.42 -20.50
C LEU A 149 19.39 -0.86 -19.09
N THR A 150 19.72 -1.68 -18.10
CA THR A 150 20.26 -1.16 -16.84
C THR A 150 21.42 -0.23 -17.19
N CYS A 151 21.47 0.96 -16.58
CA CYS A 151 22.65 1.83 -16.61
C CYS A 151 23.90 0.95 -16.40
N PRO A 152 24.84 0.89 -17.36
CA PRO A 152 26.09 0.19 -17.14
C PRO A 152 26.74 0.78 -15.88
N PRO A 153 27.28 -0.04 -14.96
CA PRO A 153 27.87 0.44 -13.71
C PRO A 153 29.02 1.45 -13.92
N ASP A 154 29.50 1.61 -15.15
CA ASP A 154 30.66 2.41 -15.53
C ASP A 154 30.34 3.64 -16.42
N ASP A 155 29.08 4.07 -16.56
CA ASP A 155 28.75 5.32 -17.29
C ASP A 155 28.66 6.55 -16.35
N PRO A 156 29.67 7.44 -16.33
CA PRO A 156 29.68 8.65 -15.50
C PRO A 156 28.64 9.71 -15.93
N GLY A 157 27.96 9.53 -17.07
CA GLY A 157 26.87 10.38 -17.53
C GLY A 157 25.50 10.06 -16.91
N CYS A 158 25.35 8.91 -16.24
CA CYS A 158 24.10 8.46 -15.60
C CYS A 158 23.99 8.82 -14.11
N VAL A 159 24.79 9.78 -13.62
CA VAL A 159 24.65 10.28 -12.24
C VAL A 159 23.67 11.45 -12.27
N GLU A 160 22.39 11.20 -11.99
CA GLU A 160 21.49 12.29 -11.62
C GLU A 160 22.03 12.94 -10.34
N THR A 161 22.36 14.23 -10.44
CA THR A 161 22.86 15.02 -9.32
C THR A 161 21.84 15.05 -8.18
N PRO A 162 22.25 14.88 -6.91
CA PRO A 162 21.33 15.02 -5.79
C PRO A 162 20.81 16.46 -5.74
N SER A 163 19.55 16.66 -6.09
CA SER A 163 18.86 17.92 -5.89
C SER A 163 18.70 18.20 -4.38
N PRO A 164 18.87 19.45 -3.93
CA PRO A 164 18.71 19.81 -2.52
C PRO A 164 17.25 19.55 -2.08
N VAL A 165 17.09 18.74 -1.04
CA VAL A 165 15.81 18.16 -0.60
C VAL A 165 14.90 19.21 0.01
N ALA A 166 13.99 19.75 -0.80
CA ALA A 166 12.67 20.12 -0.30
C ALA A 166 11.91 18.83 0.08
N PRO A 167 10.97 18.84 1.04
CA PRO A 167 10.20 17.64 1.38
C PRO A 167 9.55 17.04 0.13
N GLY A 168 10.00 15.83 -0.23
CA GLY A 168 9.45 15.03 -1.31
C GLY A 168 8.03 14.56 -0.98
N PRO A 169 7.27 14.11 -1.98
CA PRO A 169 5.91 13.66 -1.76
C PRO A 169 5.87 12.35 -0.94
N SER A 170 4.93 12.26 -0.01
CA SER A 170 4.74 11.08 0.83
C SER A 170 4.20 9.88 0.07
N ARG A 171 4.32 8.72 0.70
CA ARG A 171 3.74 7.45 0.29
C ARG A 171 2.94 6.86 1.45
N ASN A 172 1.89 6.12 1.13
CA ASN A 172 1.04 5.51 2.14
C ASN A 172 1.48 4.09 2.51
N ALA A 173 0.76 3.45 3.43
CA ALA A 173 1.00 2.07 3.82
C ALA A 173 1.05 1.12 2.62
N GLY A 174 0.20 1.35 1.62
CA GLY A 174 0.14 0.61 0.36
C GLY A 174 1.46 0.49 -0.39
N PHE A 175 2.13 1.62 -0.58
CA PHE A 175 3.45 1.65 -1.19
C PHE A 175 4.45 0.84 -0.38
N PHE A 176 4.56 1.09 0.93
CA PHE A 176 5.52 0.39 1.79
C PHE A 176 5.20 -1.11 1.97
N LYS A 177 3.94 -1.53 1.80
CA LYS A 177 3.53 -2.96 1.84
C LYS A 177 4.19 -3.78 0.75
N VAL A 178 4.45 -3.18 -0.41
CA VAL A 178 4.89 -3.89 -1.61
C VAL A 178 6.31 -3.51 -2.05
N HIS A 179 6.84 -2.37 -1.59
CA HIS A 179 8.21 -1.92 -1.86
C HIS A 179 9.16 -2.25 -0.70
N GLU A 180 9.55 -3.52 -0.61
CA GLU A 180 10.45 -4.02 0.45
C GLU A 180 11.76 -3.22 0.52
N GLN A 181 12.33 -2.84 -0.63
CA GLN A 181 13.58 -2.05 -0.69
C GLN A 181 13.40 -0.64 -0.12
N ALA A 182 12.28 0.05 -0.39
CA ALA A 182 11.99 1.33 0.24
C ALA A 182 11.87 1.19 1.77
N LEU A 183 11.23 0.12 2.25
CA LEU A 183 11.10 -0.15 3.68
C LEU A 183 12.45 -0.49 4.33
N GLN A 184 13.30 -1.27 3.66
CA GLN A 184 14.68 -1.54 4.09
C GLN A 184 15.51 -0.25 4.18
N GLN A 185 15.42 0.63 3.19
CA GLN A 185 16.10 1.93 3.22
C GLN A 185 15.63 2.79 4.41
N CYS A 186 14.34 2.77 4.73
CA CYS A 186 13.80 3.45 5.91
C CYS A 186 14.41 2.88 7.20
N LEU A 187 14.48 1.55 7.32
CA LEU A 187 14.99 0.85 8.50
C LEU A 187 16.51 0.92 8.65
N ALA A 188 17.25 1.19 7.55
CA ALA A 188 18.68 1.48 7.61
C ALA A 188 19.00 2.73 8.47
N GLY A 189 18.02 3.63 8.67
CA GLY A 189 18.10 4.73 9.63
C GLY A 189 17.99 4.31 11.11
N GLY A 190 17.89 3.01 11.40
CA GLY A 190 17.78 2.43 12.74
C GLY A 190 16.36 1.98 13.10
N GLY A 191 16.25 1.15 14.13
CA GLY A 191 14.97 0.63 14.61
C GLY A 191 13.97 1.73 15.01
N LEU A 192 12.68 1.37 14.95
CA LEU A 192 11.57 2.27 15.22
C LEU A 192 10.83 1.82 16.48
N ASP A 193 10.67 2.73 17.43
CA ASP A 193 9.86 2.52 18.63
C ASP A 193 8.53 3.27 18.47
N LEU A 194 7.49 2.50 18.14
CA LEU A 194 6.13 2.97 17.90
C LEU A 194 5.28 2.91 19.18
N GLY A 195 5.88 2.77 20.36
CA GLY A 195 5.18 2.60 21.64
C GLY A 195 4.66 1.17 21.84
N VAL A 196 3.68 0.77 21.03
CA VAL A 196 3.05 -0.56 21.08
C VAL A 196 3.85 -1.64 20.37
N ALA A 197 4.71 -1.24 19.43
CA ALA A 197 5.55 -2.12 18.64
C ALA A 197 6.98 -1.56 18.55
N ARG A 198 7.95 -2.47 18.50
CA ARG A 198 9.33 -2.14 18.13
C ARG A 198 9.65 -2.83 16.82
N VAL A 199 10.07 -2.05 15.84
CA VAL A 199 10.34 -2.53 14.48
C VAL A 199 11.83 -2.38 14.22
N GLU A 200 12.52 -3.51 14.18
CA GLU A 200 13.97 -3.62 13.98
C GLU A 200 14.33 -4.37 12.71
N SER A 201 13.36 -5.04 12.08
CA SER A 201 13.56 -5.80 10.84
C SER A 201 12.49 -5.51 9.79
N LEU A 202 12.78 -5.90 8.55
CA LEU A 202 11.85 -5.79 7.43
C LEU A 202 10.58 -6.60 7.70
N GLU A 203 10.72 -7.83 8.19
CA GLU A 203 9.62 -8.76 8.49
C GLU A 203 8.66 -8.17 9.51
N GLN A 204 9.18 -7.50 10.54
CA GLN A 204 8.39 -6.81 11.56
C GLN A 204 7.63 -5.61 11.00
N ALA A 205 8.29 -4.81 10.15
CA ALA A 205 7.66 -3.67 9.49
C ALA A 205 6.53 -4.13 8.57
N LEU A 206 6.79 -5.16 7.77
CA LEU A 206 5.79 -5.81 6.92
C LEU A 206 4.67 -6.45 7.72
N GLY A 207 4.97 -7.03 8.89
CA GLY A 207 3.97 -7.52 9.84
C GLY A 207 2.98 -6.45 10.25
N LEU A 208 3.47 -5.27 10.64
CA LEU A 208 2.61 -4.15 11.00
C LEU A 208 1.76 -3.64 9.81
N LEU A 209 2.33 -3.69 8.60
CA LEU A 209 1.66 -3.24 7.39
C LEU A 209 0.60 -4.25 6.89
N TRP A 210 0.89 -5.55 6.93
CA TRP A 210 0.04 -6.60 6.37
C TRP A 210 -0.96 -7.21 7.36
N ALA A 211 -0.69 -7.21 8.66
CA ALA A 211 -1.59 -7.81 9.64
C ALA A 211 -2.95 -7.10 9.71
N SER A 212 -3.98 -7.80 10.15
CA SER A 212 -5.29 -7.18 10.37
C SER A 212 -5.27 -6.37 11.68
N PRO A 213 -5.69 -5.09 11.70
CA PRO A 213 -5.79 -4.33 12.94
C PRO A 213 -6.76 -4.97 13.94
N GLY A 214 -7.81 -5.65 13.44
CA GLY A 214 -8.80 -6.30 14.29
C GLY A 214 -8.37 -7.66 14.88
N LEU A 215 -7.27 -8.26 14.41
CA LEU A 215 -6.86 -9.61 14.82
C LEU A 215 -5.46 -9.66 15.42
N ASP A 216 -5.32 -10.18 16.63
CA ASP A 216 -4.02 -10.47 17.23
C ASP A 216 -3.24 -11.54 16.45
N ARG A 217 -1.95 -11.69 16.78
CA ARG A 217 -1.05 -12.65 16.12
C ARG A 217 -1.50 -14.12 16.21
N ASN A 218 -2.40 -14.45 17.13
CA ASN A 218 -2.97 -15.80 17.31
C ASN A 218 -4.36 -15.93 16.65
N GLY A 219 -4.84 -14.90 15.94
CA GLY A 219 -6.17 -14.85 15.33
C GLY A 219 -7.29 -14.51 16.33
N GLY A 220 -6.96 -14.07 17.54
CA GLY A 220 -7.92 -13.53 18.51
C GLY A 220 -8.39 -12.13 18.09
N VAL A 221 -9.61 -11.75 18.47
CA VAL A 221 -10.15 -10.42 18.14
C VAL A 221 -9.59 -9.38 19.11
N ARG A 222 -8.98 -8.32 18.59
CA ARG A 222 -8.52 -7.17 19.39
C ARG A 222 -9.71 -6.36 19.91
N THR A 223 -9.52 -5.70 21.05
CA THR A 223 -10.46 -4.66 21.49
C THR A 223 -10.45 -3.50 20.49
N GLU A 224 -11.51 -2.68 20.48
CA GLU A 224 -11.57 -1.50 19.59
C GLU A 224 -10.39 -0.55 19.83
N THR A 225 -10.06 -0.29 21.10
CA THR A 225 -8.91 0.53 21.48
C THR A 225 -7.59 -0.05 20.98
N ASP A 226 -7.37 -1.36 21.11
CA ASP A 226 -6.13 -2.00 20.65
C ASP A 226 -6.04 -2.04 19.12
N ALA A 227 -7.17 -2.23 18.42
CA ALA A 227 -7.22 -2.12 16.96
C ALA A 227 -6.88 -0.69 16.51
N ARG A 228 -7.38 0.34 17.21
CA ARG A 228 -7.03 1.75 16.90
C ARG A 228 -5.57 2.08 17.21
N ARG A 229 -5.00 1.54 18.30
CA ARG A 229 -3.56 1.65 18.56
C ARG A 229 -2.73 0.99 17.45
N PHE A 230 -3.17 -0.19 16.99
CA PHE A 230 -2.53 -0.88 15.87
C PHE A 230 -2.52 0.01 14.62
N GLU A 231 -3.69 0.55 14.24
CA GLU A 231 -3.82 1.44 13.08
C GLU A 231 -2.92 2.67 13.22
N LEU A 232 -2.89 3.29 14.40
CA LEU A 232 -2.05 4.45 14.65
C LEU A 232 -0.57 4.12 14.57
N ALA A 233 -0.14 2.96 15.09
CA ALA A 233 1.23 2.50 14.96
C ALA A 233 1.63 2.26 13.50
N ARG A 234 0.72 1.69 12.68
CA ARG A 234 0.93 1.55 11.24
C ARG A 234 1.12 2.90 10.56
N GLU A 235 0.24 3.86 10.82
CA GLU A 235 0.36 5.20 10.21
C GLU A 235 1.60 5.95 10.71
N ALA A 236 2.03 5.71 11.95
CA ALA A 236 3.27 6.24 12.50
C ALA A 236 4.53 5.64 11.85
N LEU A 237 4.54 4.32 11.58
CA LEU A 237 5.59 3.65 10.80
C LEU A 237 5.74 4.31 9.43
N VAL A 238 4.63 4.43 8.71
CA VAL A 238 4.61 5.04 7.36
C VAL A 238 5.04 6.49 7.40
N SER A 239 4.55 7.27 8.37
CA SER A 239 4.94 8.67 8.55
C SER A 239 6.44 8.80 8.81
N THR A 240 7.00 7.95 9.68
CA THR A 240 8.43 7.95 9.99
C THR A 240 9.26 7.62 8.76
N CYS A 241 8.86 6.61 7.98
CA CYS A 241 9.55 6.29 6.72
C CYS A 241 9.45 7.41 5.70
N ASN A 242 8.30 8.09 5.59
CA ASN A 242 8.17 9.27 4.76
C ASN A 242 9.14 10.38 5.18
N GLU A 243 9.30 10.64 6.48
CA GLU A 243 10.24 11.66 6.96
C GLU A 243 11.70 11.30 6.69
N ARG A 244 12.05 10.02 6.87
CA ARG A 244 13.41 9.52 6.62
C ARG A 244 13.78 9.53 5.14
N LEU A 245 12.89 9.08 4.27
CA LEU A 245 13.18 8.90 2.84
C LEU A 245 12.91 10.16 2.01
N PHE A 246 11.88 10.92 2.38
CA PHE A 246 11.39 12.05 1.59
C PHE A 246 11.48 13.38 2.35
N GLY A 247 11.99 13.38 3.58
CA GLY A 247 12.14 14.59 4.38
C GLY A 247 10.91 14.91 5.25
N ALA A 248 11.18 15.60 6.36
CA ALA A 248 10.18 15.98 7.35
C ALA A 248 9.34 17.18 6.89
N SER A 249 8.08 17.23 7.32
CA SER A 249 7.25 18.43 7.21
C SER A 249 6.78 18.83 8.60
N GLU A 250 6.73 20.12 8.91
CA GLU A 250 6.40 20.61 10.25
C GLU A 250 5.02 20.12 10.74
N LYS A 251 4.03 20.03 9.84
CA LYS A 251 2.70 19.50 10.16
C LYS A 251 2.73 17.99 10.44
N ARG A 252 3.39 17.20 9.58
CA ARG A 252 3.52 15.74 9.77
C ARG A 252 4.32 15.41 11.03
N GLY A 253 5.42 16.11 11.28
CA GLY A 253 6.27 15.87 12.44
C GLY A 253 5.52 16.11 13.75
N ARG A 254 4.74 17.20 13.86
CA ARG A 254 3.89 17.44 15.04
C ARG A 254 2.86 16.32 15.25
N ALA A 255 2.16 15.91 14.20
CA ALA A 255 1.17 14.83 14.28
C ALA A 255 1.83 13.49 14.64
N LEU A 256 3.02 13.22 14.10
CA LEU A 256 3.80 12.01 14.41
C LEU A 256 4.28 12.00 15.86
N ASP A 257 4.79 13.12 16.38
CA ASP A 257 5.20 13.25 17.77
C ASP A 257 4.02 13.09 18.75
N GLU A 258 2.85 13.62 18.40
CA GLU A 258 1.62 13.39 19.17
C GLU A 258 1.18 11.93 19.12
N ALA A 259 1.23 11.30 17.94
CA ALA A 259 0.91 9.88 17.78
C ALA A 259 1.82 8.98 18.61
N LEU A 260 3.14 9.18 18.55
CA LEU A 260 4.11 8.38 19.31
C LEU A 260 3.96 8.56 20.82
N ARG A 261 3.61 9.77 21.30
CA ARG A 261 3.30 9.99 22.72
C ARG A 261 2.00 9.30 23.14
N THR A 262 0.97 9.38 22.29
CA THR A 262 -0.33 8.73 22.49
C THR A 262 -0.15 7.20 22.57
N LEU A 263 0.62 6.62 21.66
CA LEU A 263 0.92 5.17 21.65
C LEU A 263 1.71 4.67 22.85
N ARG A 264 2.43 5.54 23.59
CA ARG A 264 3.20 5.16 24.79
C ARG A 264 2.41 5.33 26.10
N GLY A 265 1.22 5.91 26.04
CA GLY A 265 0.44 6.29 27.21
C GLY A 265 -0.98 5.72 27.23
N ALA A 266 -1.67 5.95 28.34
CA ALA A 266 -3.12 5.78 28.41
C ALA A 266 -3.78 6.86 27.53
N SER A 267 -4.55 6.44 26.53
CA SER A 267 -5.09 7.33 25.52
C SER A 267 -6.61 7.27 25.50
N GLU A 268 -7.24 8.43 25.38
CA GLU A 268 -8.67 8.51 25.09
C GLU A 268 -8.92 8.07 23.64
N GLU A 269 -9.97 7.27 23.43
CA GLU A 269 -10.30 6.68 22.13
C GLU A 269 -10.48 7.73 21.02
N GLY A 270 -11.04 8.90 21.35
CA GLY A 270 -11.18 10.03 20.42
C GLY A 270 -9.85 10.64 19.97
N ALA A 271 -8.77 10.50 20.74
CA ALA A 271 -7.44 10.94 20.33
C ALA A 271 -6.81 9.98 19.30
N LEU A 272 -6.96 8.67 19.52
CA LEU A 272 -6.46 7.64 18.58
C LEU A 272 -7.09 7.83 17.20
N GLU A 273 -8.42 7.92 17.13
CA GLU A 273 -9.14 8.03 15.85
C GLU A 273 -8.81 9.32 15.09
N ARG A 274 -8.66 10.45 15.80
CA ARG A 274 -8.21 11.72 15.21
C ARG A 274 -6.82 11.57 14.58
N LEU A 275 -5.87 11.00 15.31
CA LEU A 275 -4.47 10.89 14.89
C LEU A 275 -4.29 9.89 13.73
N VAL A 276 -5.03 8.77 13.72
CA VAL A 276 -5.05 7.84 12.57
C VAL A 276 -5.46 8.58 11.31
N ARG A 277 -6.56 9.36 11.36
CA ARG A 277 -7.03 10.15 10.21
C ARG A 277 -6.04 11.23 9.80
N GLU A 278 -5.40 11.89 10.76
CA GLU A 278 -4.46 12.96 10.48
C GLU A 278 -3.19 12.44 9.80
N LEU A 279 -2.54 11.41 10.37
CA LEU A 279 -1.38 10.77 9.76
C LEU A 279 -1.72 10.12 8.42
N GLY A 280 -2.86 9.42 8.32
CA GLY A 280 -3.32 8.84 7.05
C GLY A 280 -3.45 9.87 5.94
N ARG A 281 -4.02 11.06 6.22
CA ARG A 281 -4.07 12.16 5.25
C ARG A 281 -2.67 12.65 4.87
N HIS A 282 -1.75 12.76 5.83
CA HIS A 282 -0.38 13.18 5.56
C HIS A 282 0.41 12.16 4.74
N ASN A 283 0.11 10.87 4.91
CA ASN A 283 0.73 9.78 4.18
C ASN A 283 0.16 9.68 2.74
N ASP A 284 -1.15 9.85 2.58
CA ASP A 284 -1.84 9.81 1.27
C ASP A 284 -1.56 11.08 0.40
N ALA A 285 -1.09 12.18 0.98
CA ALA A 285 -0.94 13.48 0.30
C ALA A 285 0.00 13.49 -0.94
N GLY A 286 0.88 12.50 -1.06
CA GLY A 286 1.87 12.41 -2.14
C GLY A 286 1.55 11.36 -3.21
N LEU A 287 0.46 10.60 -3.11
CA LEU A 287 0.20 9.43 -3.98
C LEU A 287 0.19 9.72 -5.48
N GLY A 288 -0.24 10.91 -5.88
CA GLY A 288 -0.28 11.32 -7.29
C GLY A 288 0.94 12.13 -7.76
N LYS A 289 2.00 12.20 -6.96
CA LYS A 289 3.21 12.99 -7.25
C LYS A 289 4.41 12.07 -7.47
N PRO A 290 5.36 12.40 -8.36
CA PRO A 290 6.53 11.57 -8.61
C PRO A 290 7.44 11.44 -7.39
N LEU A 291 8.11 10.30 -7.19
CA LEU A 291 9.14 10.15 -6.17
C LEU A 291 10.28 11.14 -6.45
N PRO A 292 11.10 11.49 -5.43
CA PRO A 292 12.31 12.25 -5.67
C PRO A 292 13.19 11.59 -6.74
N GLY A 293 13.80 12.38 -7.62
CA GLY A 293 14.72 11.87 -8.64
C GLY A 293 15.83 11.02 -8.01
N GLY A 294 16.20 9.93 -8.68
CA GLY A 294 17.18 8.95 -8.19
C GLY A 294 16.73 8.06 -7.02
N PHE A 295 15.52 8.21 -6.48
CA PHE A 295 15.02 7.32 -5.43
C PHE A 295 14.56 5.96 -6.01
N ASP A 296 15.27 4.89 -5.67
CA ASP A 296 14.92 3.53 -6.05
C ASP A 296 14.09 2.83 -4.95
N ALA A 297 12.80 2.63 -5.22
CA ALA A 297 11.89 1.92 -4.33
C ALA A 297 11.98 0.39 -4.44
N GLY A 298 12.74 -0.13 -5.41
CA GLY A 298 12.74 -1.53 -5.79
C GLY A 298 11.43 -2.00 -6.44
N ARG A 299 11.38 -3.28 -6.81
CA ARG A 299 10.19 -3.91 -7.40
C ARG A 299 9.06 -4.04 -6.38
N ALA A 300 7.81 -3.94 -6.83
CA ALA A 300 6.66 -4.33 -6.02
C ALA A 300 6.60 -5.85 -5.90
N THR A 301 6.66 -6.39 -4.67
CA THR A 301 6.71 -7.82 -4.39
C THR A 301 5.63 -8.25 -3.38
N PRO A 302 4.33 -7.95 -3.64
CA PRO A 302 3.25 -8.13 -2.65
C PRO A 302 3.15 -9.55 -2.07
N ALA A 303 3.31 -10.58 -2.91
CA ALA A 303 3.22 -11.97 -2.46
C ALA A 303 4.39 -12.39 -1.56
N HIS A 304 5.60 -11.95 -1.88
CA HIS A 304 6.78 -12.21 -1.06
C HIS A 304 6.70 -11.41 0.26
N ALA A 305 6.42 -10.11 0.16
CA ALA A 305 6.28 -9.21 1.30
C ALA A 305 5.23 -9.71 2.31
N ALA A 306 4.06 -10.15 1.84
CA ALA A 306 3.05 -10.76 2.70
C ALA A 306 3.50 -12.10 3.30
N GLY A 307 4.27 -12.90 2.54
CA GLY A 307 4.75 -14.22 2.96
C GLY A 307 5.82 -14.19 4.05
N ILE A 308 6.56 -13.09 4.19
CA ILE A 308 7.60 -12.90 5.23
C ILE A 308 7.13 -12.01 6.40
N ALA A 309 5.94 -11.44 6.32
CA ALA A 309 5.40 -10.52 7.32
C ALA A 309 5.23 -11.21 8.69
N THR A 310 5.74 -10.59 9.75
CA THR A 310 5.67 -11.10 11.13
C THR A 310 5.15 -10.02 12.07
N ASP A 311 3.97 -10.20 12.67
CA ASP A 311 3.36 -9.21 13.57
C ASP A 311 4.31 -8.88 14.75
N PRO A 312 4.81 -7.63 14.85
CA PRO A 312 5.77 -7.24 15.89
C PRO A 312 5.12 -6.92 17.25
N LEU A 313 3.80 -7.03 17.38
CA LEU A 313 3.14 -6.73 18.64
C LEU A 313 3.41 -7.80 19.71
N GLU A 314 3.89 -7.34 20.85
CA GLU A 314 4.02 -8.15 22.05
C GLU A 314 2.73 -8.11 22.87
N PRO A 315 2.14 -9.27 23.24
CA PRO A 315 1.00 -9.30 24.14
C PRO A 315 1.32 -8.63 25.48
N GLY A 316 0.50 -7.66 25.89
CA GLY A 316 0.59 -7.03 27.21
C GLY A 316 1.49 -5.80 27.33
N ARG A 317 2.01 -5.27 26.21
CA ARG A 317 2.64 -3.94 26.18
C ARG A 317 1.55 -2.87 25.98
N PRO A 318 1.42 -1.89 26.90
CA PRO A 318 0.34 -0.88 26.85
C PRO A 318 0.43 0.07 25.66
#